data_AF-A0AA48M439-F1
#
_entry.id   AF-A0AA48M439-F1
#
_cell.length_a   1.000
_cell.length_b   1.000
_cell.length_c   1.000
_cell.angle_alpha   90.00
_cell.angle_beta   90.00
_cell.angle_gamma   90.00
#
_symmetry.space_group_name_H-M   'P 1'
#
loop_
_entity.id
_entity.type
_entity.pdbx_description
1 polymer ?
#
loop_
_entity_poly.entity_id
_entity_poly.type
_entity_poly.pdbx_seq_one_letter_code
_entity_poly.pdbx_strand_id
1 'polypeptide(L)' 'MTSTIELARSSKEVHQALLKDYARELFATLESLSISAGEAAYRDNFTLASMHFDSIKLIGKELVSTFRQLDGSAQ' A
#
# COMPACT_ATOMS: atom_id res chain seq x y z
N MET A 1 37.19 5.32 1.67
CA MET A 1 36.51 5.13 2.98
C MET A 1 35.23 5.94 2.94
N THR A 2 34.09 5.30 2.72
CA THR A 2 32.79 5.99 2.67
C THR A 2 32.43 6.47 4.07
N SER A 3 32.01 7.73 4.22
CA SER A 3 31.71 8.26 5.56
C SER A 3 30.39 7.67 6.09
N THR A 4 30.27 7.54 7.41
CA THR A 4 29.04 7.07 8.08
C THR A 4 27.80 7.91 7.69
N ILE A 5 28.00 9.19 7.36
CA ILE A 5 26.94 10.12 6.94
C ILE A 5 26.42 9.76 5.54
N GLU A 6 27.31 9.38 4.62
CA GLU A 6 26.93 8.96 3.26
C GLU A 6 26.18 7.63 3.27
N LEU A 7 26.59 6.69 4.13
CA LEU A 7 25.88 5.42 4.33
C LEU A 7 24.46 5.64 4.88
N ALA A 8 24.30 6.50 5.88
CA ALA A 8 22.99 6.81 6.46
C ALA A 8 22.07 7.51 5.45
N ARG A 9 22.61 8.43 4.63
CA ARG A 9 21.86 9.08 3.55
C ARG A 9 21.39 8.08 2.51
N SER A 10 22.30 7.23 2.02
CA SER A 10 21.98 6.20 1.03
C SER A 10 20.93 5.22 1.55
N SER A 11 21.04 4.79 2.81
CA SER A 11 20.04 3.92 3.44
C SER A 11 18.65 4.56 3.50
N LYS A 12 18.57 5.85 3.83
CA LYS A 12 17.31 6.60 3.84
C LYS A 12 16.70 6.70 2.44
N GLU A 13 17.51 6.98 1.42
CA GLU A 13 17.07 7.08 0.03
C GLU A 13 16.52 5.74 -0.48
N VAL A 14 17.21 4.64 -0.20
CA VAL A 14 16.75 3.28 -0.54
C VAL A 14 15.44 2.95 0.17
N HIS A 15 15.33 3.26 1.47
CA HIS A 15 14.11 3.01 2.21
C HIS A 15 12.90 3.79 1.66
N GLN A 16 13.09 5.07 1.31
CA GLN A 16 12.04 5.87 0.67
C GLN A 16 11.66 5.34 -0.72
N ALA A 17 12.62 4.84 -1.50
CA ALA A 17 12.33 4.22 -2.79
C ALA A 17 11.46 2.97 -2.62
N LEU A 18 11.81 2.09 -1.67
CA LEU A 18 11.04 0.88 -1.36
C LEU A 18 9.62 1.20 -0.88
N LEU A 19 9.43 2.21 -0.03
CA LEU A 19 8.10 2.64 0.40
C LEU A 19 7.23 3.15 -0.76
N LYS A 20 7.83 3.84 -1.74
CA LYS A 20 7.11 4.30 -2.94
C LYS A 20 6.69 3.14 -3.82
N ASP A 21 7.56 2.15 -4.00
CA ASP A 21 7.24 0.95 -4.78
C ASP A 21 6.16 0.13 -4.08
N TYR A 22 6.26 -0.04 -2.77
CA TYR A 22 5.23 -0.70 -1.97
C TYR A 22 3.88 0.02 -2.05
N ALA A 23 3.86 1.36 -1.98
CA ALA A 23 2.63 2.14 -2.16
C ALA A 23 1.99 1.93 -3.54
N ARG A 24 2.79 1.78 -4.60
CA ARG A 24 2.29 1.47 -5.95
C ARG A 24 1.66 0.07 -6.01
N GLU A 25 2.30 -0.92 -5.41
CA GLU A 25 1.77 -2.29 -5.34
C GLU A 25 0.46 -2.36 -4.56
N LEU A 26 0.39 -1.66 -3.42
CA LEU A 26 -0.85 -1.54 -2.64
C LEU A 26 -1.97 -0.88 -3.46
N PHE A 27 -1.66 0.16 -4.23
CA PHE A 27 -2.64 0.82 -5.10
C PHE A 27 -3.15 -0.11 -6.20
N ALA A 28 -2.26 -0.84 -6.89
CA ALA A 28 -2.65 -1.82 -7.90
C ALA A 28 -3.52 -2.95 -7.31
N THR A 29 -3.19 -3.40 -6.11
CA THR A 29 -3.98 -4.40 -5.38
C THR A 29 -5.36 -3.86 -5.03
N LEU A 30 -5.45 -2.61 -4.56
CA LEU A 30 -6.70 -1.94 -4.23
C LEU A 30 -7.62 -1.80 -5.45
N GLU A 31 -7.06 -1.42 -6.60
CA GLU A 31 -7.79 -1.34 -7.87
C GLU A 31 -8.36 -2.72 -8.26
N SER A 32 -7.52 -3.76 -8.25
CA SER A 32 -7.93 -5.12 -8.58
C SER A 32 -9.06 -5.63 -7.66
N LEU A 33 -8.92 -5.43 -6.35
CA LEU A 33 -9.95 -5.81 -5.37
C LEU A 33 -11.25 -5.03 -5.58
N SER A 34 -11.18 -3.75 -5.94
CA SER A 34 -12.35 -2.91 -6.18
C SER A 34 -13.15 -3.38 -7.39
N ILE A 35 -12.45 -3.75 -8.48
CA ILE A 35 -13.08 -4.34 -9.66
C ILE A 35 -13.73 -5.68 -9.28
N SER A 36 -13.00 -6.56 -8.61
CA SER A 36 -13.49 -7.88 -8.21
C SER A 36 -14.70 -7.81 -7.26
N ALA A 37 -14.72 -6.86 -6.33
CA ALA A 37 -15.87 -6.59 -5.47
C ALA A 37 -17.11 -6.18 -6.29
N GLY A 38 -16.92 -5.29 -7.27
CA GLY A 38 -17.99 -4.85 -8.18
C GLY A 38 -18.55 -5.99 -9.03
N GLU A 39 -17.67 -6.84 -9.58
CA GLU A 39 -18.08 -8.01 -10.36
C GLU A 39 -18.83 -9.04 -9.50
N ALA A 40 -18.36 -9.29 -8.28
CA ALA A 40 -19.03 -10.19 -7.35
C ALA A 40 -20.43 -9.68 -6.97
N ALA A 41 -20.57 -8.38 -6.71
CA ALA A 41 -21.86 -7.75 -6.42
C ALA A 41 -22.81 -7.80 -7.63
N TYR A 42 -22.30 -7.52 -8.84
CA TYR A 42 -23.09 -7.60 -10.07
C TYR A 42 -23.64 -9.01 -10.34
N ARG A 43 -22.92 -10.05 -9.92
CA ARG A 43 -23.33 -11.46 -10.04
C ARG A 43 -24.11 -11.98 -8.83
N ASP A 44 -24.61 -11.10 -7.97
CA ASP A 44 -25.32 -11.42 -6.72
C ASP A 44 -24.53 -12.31 -5.74
N ASN A 45 -23.19 -12.34 -5.85
CA ASN A 45 -22.32 -13.07 -4.93
C ASN A 45 -21.85 -12.14 -3.79
N PHE A 46 -22.78 -11.81 -2.89
CA PHE A 46 -22.54 -10.87 -1.80
C PHE A 46 -21.50 -11.35 -0.78
N THR A 47 -21.34 -12.67 -0.59
CA THR A 47 -20.29 -13.21 0.27
C THR A 47 -18.91 -12.86 -0.26
N LEU A 48 -18.68 -13.07 -1.56
CA LEU A 48 -17.41 -12.73 -2.20
C LEU A 48 -17.18 -11.22 -2.22
N ALA A 49 -18.20 -10.44 -2.56
CA ALA A 49 -18.13 -8.98 -2.53
C ALA A 49 -17.74 -8.47 -1.13
N SER A 50 -18.34 -9.02 -0.06
CA SER A 50 -18.01 -8.67 1.32
C SER A 50 -16.55 -8.96 1.67
N MET A 51 -16.04 -10.13 1.27
CA MET A 51 -14.63 -10.48 1.50
C MET A 51 -13.67 -9.51 0.79
N HIS A 52 -14.01 -9.09 -0.44
CA HIS A 52 -13.23 -8.08 -1.15
C HIS A 52 -13.32 -6.72 -0.46
N PHE A 53 -14.49 -6.29 0.01
CA PHE A 53 -14.62 -5.03 0.77
C PHE A 53 -13.78 -5.00 2.04
N ASP A 54 -13.71 -6.12 2.77
CA ASP A 54 -12.88 -6.20 3.97
C ASP A 54 -11.38 -6.16 3.62
N SER A 55 -10.99 -6.77 2.51
CA SER A 55 -9.62 -6.68 1.97
C SER A 55 -9.27 -5.26 1.52
N ILE A 56 -10.19 -4.57 0.84
CA ILE A 56 -10.06 -3.15 0.44
C ILE A 56 -9.81 -2.26 1.66
N LYS A 57 -10.56 -2.45 2.75
CA LYS A 57 -10.36 -1.69 3.99
C LYS A 57 -8.98 -1.91 4.59
N LEU A 58 -8.47 -3.15 4.56
CA LEU A 58 -7.14 -3.49 5.06
C LEU A 58 -6.06 -2.79 4.23
N ILE A 59 -6.10 -2.96 2.91
CA ILE A 59 -5.13 -2.36 1.97
C ILE A 59 -5.17 -0.83 2.05
N GLY A 60 -6.35 -0.24 2.16
CA GLY A 60 -6.50 1.21 2.34
C GLY A 60 -5.82 1.73 3.61
N LYS A 61 -5.92 1.01 4.73
CA LYS A 61 -5.21 1.37 5.97
C LYS A 61 -3.69 1.29 5.80
N GLU A 62 -3.20 0.25 5.14
CA GLU A 62 -1.77 0.06 4.88
C GLU A 62 -1.21 1.15 3.94
N LEU A 63 -1.99 1.54 2.94
CA LEU A 63 -1.61 2.63 2.03
C LEU A 63 -1.50 3.97 2.76
N VAL A 64 -2.45 4.28 3.65
CA VAL A 64 -2.38 5.47 4.52
C VAL A 64 -1.17 5.42 5.44
N SER A 65 -0.87 4.25 6.03
CA SER A 65 0.33 4.06 6.86
C SER A 65 1.62 4.32 6.07
N THR A 66 1.71 3.76 4.86
CA THR A 66 2.85 3.94 3.96
C THR A 66 3.04 5.42 3.58
N PHE A 67 1.95 6.14 3.28
CA PHE A 67 2.05 7.58 3.02
C PHE A 67 2.51 8.38 4.24
N ARG A 68 2.03 8.05 5.45
CA ARG A 68 2.53 8.69 6.68
C ARG A 68 4.03 8.48 6.89
N GLN A 69 4.54 7.28 6.58
CA GLN A 69 5.98 6.99 6.64
C GLN A 69 6.76 7.81 5.61
N LEU A 70 6.24 7.96 4.39
CA LEU A 70 6.83 8.79 3.33
C LEU A 70 6.84 10.29 3.70
N ASP A 71 5.77 10.78 4.31
CA ASP A 71 5.64 12.17 4.78
C ASP A 71 6.46 12.44 6.05
N GLY A 72 7.03 11.40 6.68
CA GLY A 72 7.77 11.52 7.95
C GLY A 72 6.87 11.81 9.16
N SER A 73 5.58 11.51 9.06
CA SER A 73 4.57 11.70 10.12
C SER A 73 4.19 10.40 10.85
N ALA A 74 4.84 9.28 10.51
CA ALA A 74 4.72 8.04 11.26
C ALA A 74 5.33 8.24 12.67
N GLN A 75 4.48 8.18 13.70
CA GLN A 75 4.85 8.23 15.12
C GLN A 75 5.33 6.86 15.61
#